data_AF-A0A5C3NQJ4-F1
#
_entry.id   AF-A0A5C3NQJ4-F1
#
_cell.length_a   1.000
_cell.length_b   1.000
_cell.length_c   1.000
_cell.angle_alpha   90.00
_cell.angle_beta   90.00
_cell.angle_gamma   90.00
#
_symmetry.space_group_name_H-M   'P 1'
#
loop_
_entity.id
_entity.type
_entity.pdbx_description
1 polymer ?
#
loop_
_entity_poly.entity_id
_entity_poly.type
_entity_poly.pdbx_seq_one_letter_code
_entity_poly.pdbx_strand_id
1 'polypeptide(L)'
;EYAGIELPKTIDPEAHHTLLRRRQQYWSLHPVRAFIDGIFTYDEHSPHKDFPPPDLLATLVDLYFTNMNDFLPLLHRPTFEQGIKENLHLHDEGFGSTVLLVCANGSRFTEDPRVLLDDNKIPQSAGWKWFQWCVRASRVW
;
A
#
# COMPACT_ATOMS: atom_id res chain seq x y z
N GLU A 1 2.33 30.16 -21.53
CA GLU A 1 1.57 31.15 -20.75
C GLU A 1 0.75 30.41 -19.71
N TYR A 2 1.17 30.44 -18.45
CA TYR A 2 0.40 29.91 -17.32
C TYR A 2 -0.11 31.12 -16.54
N ALA A 3 -1.43 31.24 -16.43
CA ALA A 3 -2.12 32.38 -15.85
C ALA A 3 -1.74 32.58 -14.36
N GLY A 4 -1.59 33.84 -13.99
CA GLY A 4 -1.14 34.28 -12.66
C GLY A 4 -1.98 33.75 -11.52
N ILE A 5 -1.28 33.30 -10.47
CA ILE A 5 -1.82 33.22 -9.11
C ILE A 5 -1.05 34.28 -8.34
N GLU A 6 -1.67 35.45 -8.17
CA GLU A 6 -1.23 36.37 -7.13
C GLU A 6 -1.26 35.58 -5.80
N LEU A 7 -0.11 35.49 -5.14
CA LEU A 7 -0.03 34.94 -3.79
C LEU A 7 -1.01 35.74 -2.90
N PRO A 8 -1.95 35.08 -2.20
CA PRO A 8 -2.90 35.80 -1.36
C PRO A 8 -2.14 36.63 -0.32
N LYS A 9 -2.51 37.91 -0.22
CA LYS A 9 -1.94 38.88 0.72
C LYS A 9 -2.18 38.38 2.14
N THR A 10 -1.09 38.08 2.83
CA THR A 10 -0.99 37.77 4.27
C THR A 10 -2.07 36.82 4.80
N ILE A 11 -1.76 35.53 4.76
CA ILE A 11 -2.55 34.51 5.48
C ILE A 11 -2.56 34.87 6.96
N ASP A 12 -3.74 35.05 7.53
CA ASP A 12 -3.96 35.25 8.97
C ASP A 12 -3.18 34.17 9.76
N PRO A 13 -2.30 34.54 10.71
CA PRO A 13 -1.52 33.57 11.47
C PRO A 13 -2.39 32.50 12.15
N GLU A 14 -3.61 32.82 12.62
CA GLU A 14 -4.53 31.80 13.17
C GLU A 14 -5.03 30.81 12.10
N ALA A 15 -5.33 31.30 10.89
CA ALA A 15 -5.69 30.45 9.76
C ALA A 15 -4.49 29.57 9.35
N HIS A 16 -3.27 30.09 9.39
CA HIS A 16 -2.05 29.33 9.12
C HIS A 16 -1.86 28.18 10.11
N HIS A 17 -2.08 28.43 11.42
CA HIS A 17 -2.03 27.38 12.44
C HIS A 17 -3.11 26.31 12.24
N THR A 18 -4.31 26.70 11.78
CA THR A 18 -5.42 25.77 11.56
C THR A 18 -5.21 24.92 10.30
N LEU A 19 -4.71 25.51 9.21
CA LEU A 19 -4.34 24.81 7.98
C LEU A 19 -3.14 23.89 8.19
N LEU A 20 -2.15 24.31 8.98
CA LEU A 20 -1.03 23.46 9.39
C LEU A 20 -1.48 22.31 10.29
N ARG A 21 -2.39 22.54 11.27
CA ARG A 21 -2.96 21.47 12.12
C ARG A 21 -3.75 20.44 11.32
N ARG A 22 -4.60 20.86 10.38
CA ARG A 22 -5.34 19.95 9.50
C ARG A 22 -4.44 19.09 8.62
N ARG A 23 -3.28 19.64 8.25
CA ARG A 23 -2.26 18.96 7.46
C ARG A 23 -1.27 18.16 8.34
N GLN A 24 -1.24 18.40 9.64
CA GLN A 24 -0.25 17.79 10.53
C GLN A 24 -0.38 16.27 10.56
N GLN A 25 -1.57 15.68 10.44
CA GLN A 25 -1.74 14.23 10.29
C GLN A 25 -1.13 13.64 9.00
N TYR A 26 -0.93 14.45 7.96
CA TYR A 26 -0.29 14.04 6.69
C TYR A 26 1.20 14.35 6.64
N TRP A 27 1.69 15.31 7.46
CA TRP A 27 3.10 15.69 7.58
C TRP A 27 3.77 15.24 8.88
N SER A 28 2.99 14.71 9.83
CA SER A 28 3.49 14.09 11.05
C SER A 28 4.20 12.82 10.62
N LEU A 29 5.49 12.76 10.96
CA LEU A 29 6.34 11.58 10.77
C LEU A 29 5.77 10.39 11.57
N HIS A 30 4.76 9.69 11.03
CA HIS A 30 4.27 8.42 11.55
C HIS A 30 3.51 7.72 10.41
N PRO A 31 3.81 6.46 10.02
CA PRO A 31 4.70 5.40 10.55
C PRO A 31 6.00 5.22 9.73
N VAL A 32 6.30 6.11 8.79
CA VAL A 32 7.38 5.94 7.79
C VAL A 32 8.76 5.80 8.43
N ARG A 33 9.00 6.45 9.58
CA ARG A 33 10.28 6.35 10.29
C ARG A 33 10.50 5.00 10.97
N ALA A 34 9.47 4.46 11.62
CA ALA A 34 9.49 3.09 12.14
C ALA A 34 9.59 2.05 11.00
N PHE A 35 8.98 2.33 9.84
CA PHE A 35 9.13 1.55 8.62
C PHE A 35 10.58 1.56 8.11
N ILE A 36 11.22 2.73 7.99
CA ILE A 36 12.63 2.83 7.60
C ILE A 36 13.51 2.02 8.57
N ASP A 37 13.33 2.20 9.88
CA ASP A 37 14.12 1.49 10.89
C ASP A 37 13.87 -0.04 10.87
N GLY A 38 12.64 -0.50 10.61
CA GLY A 38 12.26 -1.92 10.51
C GLY A 38 12.56 -2.61 9.17
N ILE A 39 12.77 -1.85 8.09
CA ILE A 39 13.32 -2.38 6.83
C ILE A 39 14.79 -2.78 7.00
N PHE A 40 15.54 -2.04 7.83
CA PHE A 40 16.98 -2.27 8.03
C PHE A 40 17.30 -3.46 8.95
N THR A 41 16.31 -4.03 9.65
CA THR A 41 16.52 -5.24 10.45
C THR A 41 16.46 -6.47 9.55
N TYR A 42 17.60 -7.16 9.41
CA TYR A 42 17.69 -8.48 8.79
C TYR A 42 16.75 -9.44 9.49
N ASP A 43 15.83 -10.03 8.73
CA ASP A 43 14.96 -11.09 9.20
C ASP A 43 15.21 -12.30 8.31
N GLU A 44 15.61 -13.40 8.95
CA GLU A 44 15.98 -14.68 8.35
C GLU A 44 14.73 -15.46 7.88
N HIS A 45 13.53 -14.92 8.12
CA HIS A 45 12.28 -15.55 7.76
C HIS A 45 11.89 -15.31 6.31
N SER A 46 11.67 -16.42 5.58
CA SER A 46 11.14 -16.44 4.23
C SER A 46 9.98 -15.43 4.09
N PRO A 47 10.09 -14.45 3.17
CA PRO A 47 9.32 -13.20 3.22
C PRO A 47 7.81 -13.32 2.87
N HIS A 48 7.31 -14.52 2.58
CA HIS A 48 5.97 -14.72 1.98
C HIS A 48 5.06 -15.66 2.76
N LYS A 49 5.01 -15.53 4.09
CA LYS A 49 4.12 -16.38 4.90
C LYS A 49 2.75 -15.76 5.18
N ASP A 50 2.62 -14.43 5.11
CA ASP A 50 1.41 -13.72 5.53
C ASP A 50 0.61 -13.16 4.34
N PHE A 51 0.07 -14.06 3.53
CA PHE A 51 -0.92 -13.70 2.51
C PHE A 51 -2.29 -13.39 3.15
N PRO A 52 -3.13 -12.55 2.52
CA PRO A 52 -4.51 -12.39 2.95
C PRO A 52 -5.25 -13.74 2.93
N PRO A 53 -6.30 -13.90 3.78
CA PRO A 53 -7.24 -15.01 3.64
C PRO A 53 -7.76 -15.14 2.18
N PRO A 54 -8.01 -16.35 1.67
CA PRO A 54 -8.32 -16.56 0.24
C PRO A 54 -9.50 -15.74 -0.30
N ASP A 55 -10.53 -15.52 0.51
CA ASP A 55 -11.69 -14.69 0.18
C ASP A 55 -11.32 -13.21 0.02
N LEU A 56 -10.47 -12.72 0.93
CA LEU A 56 -9.95 -11.36 0.88
C LEU A 56 -8.95 -11.20 -0.27
N LEU A 57 -8.07 -12.17 -0.50
CA LEU A 57 -7.12 -12.18 -1.60
C LEU A 57 -7.83 -12.01 -2.95
N ALA A 58 -8.85 -12.83 -3.21
CA ALA A 58 -9.62 -12.74 -4.46
C ALA A 58 -10.27 -11.35 -4.63
N THR A 59 -10.82 -10.79 -3.55
CA THR A 59 -11.44 -9.46 -3.55
C THR A 59 -10.41 -8.37 -3.87
N LEU A 60 -9.24 -8.39 -3.22
CA LEU A 60 -8.20 -7.39 -3.41
C LEU A 60 -7.59 -7.44 -4.82
N VAL A 61 -7.43 -8.65 -5.37
CA VAL A 61 -6.96 -8.84 -6.75
C VAL A 61 -7.97 -8.26 -7.75
N ASP A 62 -9.26 -8.53 -7.57
CA ASP A 62 -10.30 -7.97 -8.44
C ASP A 62 -10.36 -6.43 -8.37
N LEU A 63 -10.26 -5.87 -7.16
CA LEU A 63 -10.19 -4.43 -6.94
C LEU A 63 -8.97 -3.78 -7.60
N TYR A 64 -7.81 -4.45 -7.56
CA TYR A 64 -6.61 -4.00 -8.26
C TYR A 64 -6.85 -3.92 -9.78
N PHE A 65 -7.35 -5.00 -10.38
CA PHE A 65 -7.56 -5.06 -11.82
C PHE A 65 -8.65 -4.10 -12.29
N THR A 66 -9.67 -3.87 -11.47
CA THR A 66 -10.76 -2.96 -11.78
C THR A 66 -10.38 -1.48 -11.65
N ASN A 67 -9.53 -1.11 -10.67
CA ASN A 67 -9.29 0.30 -10.35
C ASN A 67 -7.92 0.84 -10.77
N MET A 68 -6.92 -0.02 -11.00
CA MET A 68 -5.56 0.43 -11.33
C MET A 68 -5.01 -0.13 -12.62
N ASN A 69 -5.36 -1.37 -12.98
CA ASN A 69 -4.79 -1.98 -14.18
C ASN A 69 -5.23 -1.26 -15.47
N ASP A 70 -6.37 -0.56 -15.46
CA ASP A 70 -6.81 0.29 -16.57
C ASP A 70 -5.90 1.50 -16.80
N PHE A 71 -5.27 2.02 -15.74
CA PHE A 71 -4.36 3.17 -15.80
C PHE A 71 -2.89 2.76 -15.93
N LEU A 72 -2.54 1.60 -15.36
CA LEU A 72 -1.19 1.03 -15.34
C LEU A 72 -1.27 -0.48 -15.64
N PRO A 73 -1.38 -0.89 -16.91
CA PRO A 73 -1.55 -2.29 -17.30
C PRO A 73 -0.23 -3.06 -17.20
N LEU A 74 0.24 -3.23 -15.96
CA LEU A 74 1.51 -3.88 -15.66
C LEU A 74 1.38 -5.42 -15.65
N LEU A 75 0.17 -5.93 -15.36
CA LEU A 75 -0.09 -7.34 -15.16
C LEU A 75 -1.16 -7.85 -16.13
N HIS A 76 -0.92 -9.02 -16.72
CA HIS A 76 -1.93 -9.71 -17.51
C HIS A 76 -2.83 -10.53 -16.59
N ARG A 77 -4.08 -10.09 -16.41
CA ARG A 77 -5.04 -10.67 -15.44
C ARG A 77 -5.16 -12.20 -15.52
N PRO A 78 -5.40 -12.82 -16.70
CA PRO A 78 -5.57 -14.28 -16.78
C PRO A 78 -4.34 -15.04 -16.29
N THR A 79 -3.14 -14.61 -16.70
CA THR A 79 -1.87 -15.25 -16.30
C THR A 79 -1.62 -15.09 -14.81
N PHE A 80 -1.93 -13.91 -14.27
CA PHE A 80 -1.76 -13.63 -12.85
C PHE A 80 -2.70 -14.47 -11.98
N GLU A 81 -3.99 -14.52 -12.32
CA GLU A 81 -4.96 -15.36 -11.59
C GLU A 81 -4.65 -16.85 -11.71
N GLN A 82 -4.13 -17.28 -12.87
CA GLN A 82 -3.66 -18.66 -13.04
C GLN A 82 -2.50 -18.98 -12.09
N GLY A 83 -1.49 -18.10 -11.99
CA GLY A 83 -0.38 -18.27 -11.05
C GLY A 83 -0.84 -18.35 -9.59
N ILE A 84 -1.89 -17.60 -9.21
CA ILE A 84 -2.49 -17.73 -7.88
C ILE A 84 -3.14 -19.10 -7.70
N LYS A 85 -3.95 -19.57 -8.66
CA LYS A 85 -4.62 -20.89 -8.61
C LYS A 85 -3.65 -22.05 -8.54
N GLU A 86 -2.50 -21.93 -9.18
CA GLU A 86 -1.41 -22.91 -9.16
C GLU A 86 -0.57 -22.84 -7.87
N ASN A 87 -0.94 -21.96 -6.92
CA ASN A 87 -0.18 -21.68 -5.70
C ASN A 87 1.25 -21.21 -5.95
N LEU A 88 1.53 -20.64 -7.13
CA LEU A 88 2.87 -20.16 -7.50
C LEU A 88 3.37 -19.11 -6.51
N HIS A 89 2.47 -18.29 -5.96
CA HIS A 89 2.78 -17.25 -4.97
C HIS A 89 3.31 -17.80 -3.63
N LEU A 90 3.14 -19.09 -3.35
CA LEU A 90 3.69 -19.76 -2.17
C LEU A 90 5.09 -20.34 -2.41
N HIS A 91 5.51 -20.43 -3.68
CA HIS A 91 6.72 -21.13 -4.09
C HIS A 91 7.74 -20.22 -4.79
N ASP A 92 7.27 -19.20 -5.51
CA ASP A 92 8.08 -18.23 -6.21
C ASP A 92 8.08 -16.90 -5.46
N GLU A 93 9.26 -16.48 -5.02
CA GLU A 93 9.45 -15.28 -4.19
C GLU A 93 9.09 -13.99 -4.94
N GLY A 94 9.49 -13.88 -6.21
CA GLY A 94 9.19 -12.71 -7.03
C GLY A 94 7.69 -12.54 -7.29
N PHE A 95 7.02 -13.65 -7.62
CA PHE A 95 5.59 -13.68 -7.85
C PHE A 95 4.81 -13.48 -6.55
N GLY A 96 5.24 -14.09 -5.44
CA GLY A 96 4.69 -13.86 -4.11
C GLY A 96 4.75 -12.39 -3.69
N SER A 97 5.90 -11.75 -3.91
CA SER A 97 6.08 -10.29 -3.73
C SER A 97 5.10 -9.48 -4.57
N THR A 98 4.93 -9.86 -5.84
CA THR A 98 4.01 -9.20 -6.78
C THR A 98 2.56 -9.33 -6.30
N VAL A 99 2.16 -10.50 -5.80
CA VAL A 99 0.82 -10.72 -5.23
C VAL A 99 0.60 -9.85 -4.00
N LEU A 100 1.57 -9.74 -3.10
CA LEU A 100 1.47 -8.87 -1.92
C LEU A 100 1.37 -7.39 -2.30
N LEU A 101 2.10 -6.95 -3.32
CA LEU A 101 2.00 -5.60 -3.87
C LEU A 101 0.60 -5.33 -4.45
N VAL A 102 0.06 -6.28 -5.20
CA VAL A 102 -1.32 -6.21 -5.73
C VAL A 102 -2.32 -6.09 -4.58
N CYS A 103 -2.18 -6.89 -3.53
CA CYS A 103 -3.05 -6.83 -2.35
C CYS A 103 -2.95 -5.46 -1.65
N ALA A 104 -1.74 -4.95 -1.45
CA ALA A 104 -1.52 -3.64 -0.83
C ALA A 104 -2.21 -2.51 -1.59
N ASN A 105 -2.14 -2.54 -2.92
CA ASN A 105 -2.76 -1.52 -3.75
C ASN A 105 -4.29 -1.71 -3.83
N GLY A 106 -4.78 -2.95 -3.97
CA GLY A 106 -6.22 -3.27 -3.99
C GLY A 106 -6.94 -2.88 -2.70
N SER A 107 -6.22 -2.89 -1.58
CA SER A 107 -6.74 -2.53 -0.25
C SER A 107 -7.32 -1.11 -0.18
N ARG A 108 -6.86 -0.20 -1.04
CA ARG A 108 -7.30 1.19 -1.07
C ARG A 108 -8.75 1.37 -1.54
N PHE A 109 -9.34 0.32 -2.10
CA PHE A 109 -10.67 0.34 -2.71
C PHE A 109 -11.70 -0.48 -1.92
N THR A 110 -11.37 -0.88 -0.69
CA THR A 110 -12.29 -1.60 0.20
C THR A 110 -12.28 -1.02 1.61
N GLU A 111 -13.43 -1.06 2.26
CA GLU A 111 -13.62 -0.68 3.66
C GLU A 111 -13.54 -1.92 4.59
N ASP A 112 -13.09 -3.07 4.08
CA ASP A 112 -12.92 -4.28 4.87
C ASP A 112 -11.89 -4.03 5.99
N PRO A 113 -12.26 -4.14 7.28
CA PRO A 113 -11.35 -3.82 8.38
C PRO A 113 -10.10 -4.70 8.42
N ARG A 114 -10.11 -5.87 7.77
CA ARG A 114 -8.96 -6.79 7.69
C ARG A 114 -7.75 -6.17 6.98
N VAL A 115 -7.97 -5.17 6.12
CA VAL A 115 -6.90 -4.51 5.34
C VAL A 115 -6.13 -3.45 6.14
N LEU A 116 -6.62 -3.04 7.31
CA LEU A 116 -6.05 -1.95 8.11
C LEU A 116 -4.91 -2.46 9.01
N LEU A 117 -3.87 -1.65 9.22
CA LEU A 117 -2.66 -2.04 9.95
C LEU A 117 -2.90 -2.23 11.47
N ASP A 118 -3.77 -1.40 12.06
CA ASP A 118 -4.03 -1.32 13.51
C ASP A 118 -5.53 -1.15 13.81
N ASP A 119 -5.92 -1.39 15.06
CA ASP A 119 -7.27 -1.14 15.61
C ASP A 119 -7.73 0.32 15.51
N ASN A 120 -6.81 1.24 15.21
CA ASN A 120 -7.09 2.67 15.06
C ASN A 120 -7.88 3.02 13.78
N LYS A 121 -8.23 2.03 12.95
CA LYS A 121 -9.11 2.14 11.77
C LYS A 121 -8.81 3.34 10.86
N ILE A 122 -7.52 3.68 10.70
CA ILE A 122 -7.10 4.78 9.84
C ILE A 122 -7.19 4.28 8.39
N PRO A 123 -8.07 4.81 7.53
CA PRO A 123 -8.23 4.30 6.16
C PRO A 123 -6.93 4.38 5.34
N GLN A 124 -6.07 5.35 5.64
CA GLN A 124 -4.76 5.52 5.00
C GLN A 124 -3.76 4.40 5.34
N SER A 125 -4.09 3.53 6.30
CA SER A 125 -3.29 2.35 6.63
C SER A 125 -3.65 1.10 5.82
N ALA A 126 -4.69 1.18 4.98
CA ALA A 126 -5.14 0.07 4.15
C ALA A 126 -4.00 -0.48 3.29
N GLY A 127 -3.73 -1.78 3.43
CA GLY A 127 -2.73 -2.50 2.64
C GLY A 127 -1.29 -2.39 3.16
N TRP A 128 -1.02 -1.63 4.23
CA TRP A 128 0.33 -1.50 4.78
C TRP A 128 0.93 -2.84 5.22
N LYS A 129 0.10 -3.73 5.76
CA LYS A 129 0.49 -5.07 6.18
C LYS A 129 1.22 -5.81 5.05
N TRP A 130 0.66 -5.81 3.85
CA TRP A 130 1.22 -6.53 2.70
C TRP A 130 2.36 -5.77 2.01
N PHE A 131 2.32 -4.45 2.02
CA PHE A 131 3.43 -3.66 1.47
C PHE A 131 4.72 -3.87 2.26
N GLN A 132 4.65 -3.99 3.59
CA GLN A 132 5.82 -4.28 4.43
C GLN A 132 6.52 -5.58 3.99
N TRP A 133 5.76 -6.63 3.71
CA TRP A 133 6.28 -7.91 3.24
C TRP A 133 6.88 -7.83 1.83
N CYS A 134 6.24 -7.10 0.90
CA CYS A 134 6.78 -6.88 -0.45
C CYS A 134 8.16 -6.21 -0.43
N VAL A 135 8.34 -5.16 0.39
CA VAL A 135 9.62 -4.41 0.45
C VAL A 135 10.75 -5.25 1.05
N ARG A 136 10.43 -6.16 1.97
CA ARG A 136 11.41 -7.06 2.60
C ARG A 136 11.98 -8.08 1.60
N ALA A 137 11.17 -8.58 0.68
CA ALA A 137 11.59 -9.55 -0.34
C ALA A 137 12.52 -8.96 -1.42
N SER A 138 12.40 -7.66 -1.73
CA SER A 138 13.22 -6.99 -2.75
C SER A 138 14.71 -6.83 -2.38
N ARG A 139 15.14 -7.27 -1.20
CA ARG A 139 16.54 -7.14 -0.72
C ARG A 139 17.40 -8.38 -0.94
N VAL A 140 16.84 -9.46 -1.50
CA VAL A 140 17.54 -10.75 -1.68
C VAL A 140 18.00 -10.96 -3.14
N TRP A 141 17.72 -10.02 -4.05
CA TRP A 141 18.06 -10.07 -5.48
C TRP A 141 19.11 -9.04 -5.87
#